data_AF-A0A6N2DNM3-F1
#
_entry.id   AF-A0A6N2DNM3-F1
#
_cell.length_a   1.000
_cell.length_b   1.000
_cell.length_c   1.000
_cell.angle_alpha   90.00
_cell.angle_beta   90.00
_cell.angle_gamma   90.00
#
_symmetry.space_group_name_H-M   'P 1'
#
loop_
_entity.id
_entity.type
_entity.pdbx_description
1 polymer ?
#
loop_
_entity_poly.entity_id
_entity_poly.type
_entity_poly.pdbx_seq_one_letter_code
_entity_poly.pdbx_strand_id
1 'polypeptide(L)'
;IEVVEMPRNGTTGMCCGAGGARMWMEESVGTKVNDERAKEAISTGATRVATACPFCYIMLDDGVKAAGAEEEDVKVADIAIHLLEAIEAGEQEFASPGAPLNVTIDSPVAGD
;
A
#
# COMPACT_ATOMS: atom_id res chain seq x y z
N ILE A 1 -3.22 -0.08 -13.57
CA ILE A 1 -2.23 -0.42 -12.51
C ILE A 1 -0.87 -0.42 -13.17
N GLU A 2 0.05 0.37 -12.64
CA GLU A 2 1.46 0.35 -13.04
C GLU A 2 2.23 -0.44 -11.98
N VAL A 3 3.08 -1.37 -12.40
CA VAL A 3 3.92 -2.17 -11.50
C VAL A 3 5.34 -1.65 -11.60
N VAL A 4 5.88 -1.22 -10.47
CA VAL A 4 7.25 -0.75 -10.33
C VAL A 4 8.00 -1.66 -9.37
N GLU A 5 9.30 -1.82 -9.61
CA GLU A 5 10.17 -2.70 -8.82
C GLU A 5 11.13 -1.86 -7.95
N MET A 6 11.38 -2.32 -6.73
CA MET A 6 12.45 -1.78 -5.90
C MET A 6 13.83 -1.99 -6.57
N PRO A 7 14.84 -1.15 -6.31
CA PRO A 7 16.17 -1.28 -6.93
C PRO A 7 16.78 -2.68 -6.82
N ARG A 8 16.65 -3.32 -5.64
CA ARG A 8 17.01 -4.72 -5.43
C ARG A 8 15.80 -5.63 -5.58
N ASN A 9 15.67 -6.26 -6.74
CA ASN A 9 14.55 -7.16 -7.07
C ASN A 9 15.04 -8.45 -7.74
N GLY A 10 14.11 -9.38 -8.00
CA GLY A 10 14.38 -10.66 -8.64
C GLY A 10 15.46 -11.48 -7.92
N THR A 11 16.51 -11.87 -8.65
CA THR A 11 17.64 -12.64 -8.10
C THR A 11 18.57 -11.84 -7.19
N THR A 12 18.35 -10.52 -7.09
CA THR A 12 19.08 -9.60 -6.21
C THR A 12 18.20 -9.03 -5.11
N GLY A 13 17.03 -9.62 -4.88
CA GLY A 13 16.06 -9.16 -3.90
C GLY A 13 16.63 -9.10 -2.48
N MET A 14 16.30 -8.02 -1.75
CA MET A 14 16.67 -7.86 -0.35
C MET A 14 15.53 -8.29 0.58
N CYS A 15 15.89 -8.99 1.66
CA CYS A 15 14.96 -9.43 2.71
C CYS A 15 14.40 -8.24 3.51
N CYS A 16 13.20 -8.38 4.09
CA CYS A 16 12.61 -7.40 5.02
C CYS A 16 13.29 -7.37 6.40
N GLY A 17 14.10 -8.38 6.73
CA GLY A 17 14.85 -8.46 7.98
C GLY A 17 14.24 -9.32 9.09
N ALA A 18 12.97 -9.73 9.01
CA ALA A 18 12.32 -10.46 10.09
C ALA A 18 12.69 -11.97 10.21
N GLY A 19 13.11 -12.59 9.12
CA GLY A 19 13.36 -14.04 9.06
C GLY A 19 14.38 -14.53 10.08
N GLY A 20 14.28 -15.80 10.51
CA GLY A 20 15.22 -16.37 11.48
C GLY A 20 15.13 -15.75 12.88
N ALA A 21 13.93 -15.32 13.29
CA ALA A 21 13.65 -14.62 14.55
C ALA A 21 14.32 -13.26 14.72
N ARG A 22 14.90 -12.69 13.65
CA ARG A 22 15.59 -11.40 13.70
C ARG A 22 14.67 -10.21 13.96
N MET A 23 13.36 -10.34 13.69
CA MET A 23 12.35 -9.35 14.11
C MET A 23 12.37 -9.08 15.63
N TRP A 24 12.75 -10.08 16.42
CA TRP A 24 12.78 -9.99 17.89
C TRP A 24 14.16 -9.67 18.46
N MET A 25 15.13 -9.43 17.59
CA MET A 25 16.50 -9.14 17.99
C MET A 25 16.81 -7.69 17.68
N GLU A 26 17.56 -7.04 18.56
CA GLU A 26 18.01 -5.69 18.36
C GLU A 26 19.11 -5.65 17.29
N GLU A 27 18.91 -4.81 16.28
CA GLU A 27 19.93 -4.44 15.31
C GLU A 27 20.81 -3.34 15.92
N SER A 28 22.09 -3.66 16.18
CA SER A 28 23.05 -2.74 16.80
C SER A 28 24.10 -2.19 15.83
N VAL A 29 24.03 -2.59 14.56
CA VAL A 29 25.03 -2.28 13.54
C VAL A 29 24.34 -1.74 12.29
N GLY A 30 24.76 -0.55 11.86
CA GLY A 30 24.30 0.05 10.60
C GLY A 30 22.84 0.52 10.65
N THR A 31 22.19 0.50 9.49
CA THR A 31 20.77 0.82 9.33
C THR A 31 19.96 -0.46 9.48
N LYS A 32 18.81 -0.39 10.15
CA LYS A 32 17.91 -1.54 10.26
C LYS A 32 17.51 -2.04 8.88
N VAL A 33 17.44 -3.36 8.72
CA VAL A 33 17.15 -3.98 7.42
C VAL A 33 15.77 -3.55 6.89
N ASN A 34 14.79 -3.38 7.77
CA ASN A 34 13.46 -2.93 7.36
C ASN A 34 13.45 -1.46 6.92
N ASP A 35 14.14 -0.56 7.63
CA ASP A 35 14.26 0.85 7.26
C ASP A 35 14.90 1.00 5.86
N GLU A 36 15.97 0.24 5.61
CA GLU A 36 16.65 0.26 4.31
C GLU A 36 15.76 -0.26 3.18
N ARG A 37 15.02 -1.35 3.44
CA ARG A 37 14.09 -1.90 2.45
C ARG A 37 12.87 -0.99 2.22
N ALA A 38 12.38 -0.32 3.26
CA ALA A 38 11.28 0.63 3.15
C ALA A 38 11.68 1.88 2.34
N LYS A 39 12.91 2.38 2.50
CA LYS A 39 13.44 3.46 1.64
C LYS A 39 13.45 3.06 0.17
N GLU A 40 13.82 1.82 -0.14
CA GLU A 40 13.73 1.31 -1.50
C GLU A 40 12.30 1.34 -2.03
N ALA A 41 11.33 0.86 -1.24
CA ALA A 41 9.91 0.90 -1.61
C ALA A 41 9.43 2.34 -1.87
N ILE A 42 9.70 3.27 -0.95
CA ILE A 42 9.32 4.69 -1.08
C ILE A 42 9.98 5.32 -2.32
N SER A 43 11.25 5.00 -2.59
CA SER A 43 11.99 5.57 -3.73
C SER A 43 11.41 5.21 -5.10
N THR A 44 10.58 4.17 -5.18
CA THR A 44 9.87 3.81 -6.42
C THR A 44 8.72 4.74 -6.75
N GLY A 45 8.24 5.53 -5.79
CA GLY A 45 7.00 6.32 -5.92
C GLY A 45 5.73 5.47 -5.86
N ALA A 46 5.81 4.19 -5.47
CA ALA A 46 4.64 3.34 -5.32
C ALA A 46 3.75 3.81 -4.16
N THR A 47 2.45 3.97 -4.44
CA THR A 47 1.44 4.29 -3.42
C THR A 47 0.93 3.05 -2.68
N ARG A 48 1.29 1.85 -3.15
CA ARG A 48 0.91 0.56 -2.57
C ARG A 48 2.07 -0.42 -2.61
N VAL A 49 2.29 -1.12 -1.50
CA VAL A 49 3.31 -2.17 -1.39
C VAL A 49 2.63 -3.47 -0.98
N ALA A 50 2.55 -4.41 -1.93
CA ALA A 50 1.97 -5.71 -1.69
C ALA A 50 3.01 -6.68 -1.12
N THR A 51 2.62 -7.43 -0.09
CA THR A 51 3.42 -8.50 0.51
C THR A 51 2.63 -9.81 0.51
N ALA A 52 3.30 -10.96 0.61
CA ALA A 52 2.64 -12.27 0.75
C ALA A 52 3.10 -13.01 2.02
N CYS A 53 3.65 -12.26 2.97
CA CYS A 53 4.24 -12.77 4.20
C CYS A 53 3.91 -11.78 5.33
N PRO A 54 3.28 -12.22 6.43
CA PRO A 54 2.88 -11.33 7.51
C PRO A 54 4.07 -10.62 8.18
N PHE A 55 5.25 -11.25 8.17
CA PHE A 55 6.47 -10.61 8.65
C PHE A 55 6.96 -9.52 7.70
N CYS A 56 6.89 -9.74 6.39
CA CYS A 56 7.22 -8.69 5.41
C CYS A 56 6.26 -7.51 5.55
N TYR A 57 4.97 -7.78 5.74
CA TYR A 57 3.98 -6.74 5.99
C TYR A 57 4.39 -5.89 7.20
N ILE A 58 4.55 -6.50 8.38
CA ILE A 58 4.87 -5.75 9.61
C ILE A 58 6.19 -4.98 9.46
N MET A 59 7.23 -5.59 8.92
CA MET A 59 8.53 -4.94 8.80
C MET A 59 8.52 -3.77 7.82
N LEU A 60 7.89 -3.93 6.65
CA LEU A 60 7.80 -2.87 5.66
C LEU A 60 6.87 -1.75 6.13
N ASP A 61 5.74 -2.08 6.75
CA ASP A 61 4.82 -1.10 7.34
C ASP A 61 5.50 -0.27 8.44
N ASP A 62 6.23 -0.91 9.35
CA ASP A 62 7.05 -0.23 10.36
C ASP A 62 8.11 0.67 9.71
N GLY A 63 8.83 0.15 8.69
CA GLY A 63 9.89 0.90 8.02
C GLY A 63 9.38 2.13 7.24
N VAL A 64 8.23 2.05 6.57
CA VAL A 64 7.67 3.21 5.85
C VAL A 64 7.16 4.27 6.83
N LYS A 65 6.53 3.84 7.93
CA LYS A 65 6.08 4.74 9.01
C LYS A 65 7.27 5.40 9.72
N ALA A 66 8.34 4.66 9.96
CA ALA A 66 9.58 5.20 10.51
C ALA A 66 10.25 6.24 9.59
N ALA A 67 10.01 6.14 8.28
CA ALA A 67 10.44 7.14 7.30
C ALA A 67 9.49 8.35 7.19
N GLY A 68 8.40 8.38 7.96
CA GLY A 68 7.43 9.47 8.00
C GLY A 68 6.35 9.41 6.92
N ALA A 69 6.18 8.27 6.24
CA ALA A 69 5.07 8.05 5.33
C ALA A 69 3.83 7.58 6.10
N GLU A 70 2.68 8.15 5.75
CA GLU A 70 1.37 7.73 6.27
C GLU A 70 0.69 6.77 5.29
N GLU A 71 -0.44 6.15 5.71
CA GLU A 71 -1.16 5.18 4.87
C GLU A 71 -1.67 5.79 3.54
N GLU A 72 -1.90 7.10 3.54
CA GLU A 72 -2.31 7.89 2.37
C GLU A 72 -1.17 8.08 1.36
N ASP A 73 0.09 8.07 1.83
CA ASP A 73 1.28 8.17 0.99
C ASP A 73 1.65 6.81 0.41
N VAL A 74 1.79 5.80 1.28
CA VAL A 74 2.20 4.45 0.92
C VAL A 74 1.46 3.42 1.77
N LYS A 75 0.52 2.71 1.15
CA LYS A 75 -0.21 1.63 1.81
C LYS A 75 0.50 0.29 1.65
N VAL A 76 1.10 -0.21 2.73
CA VAL A 76 1.65 -1.57 2.80
C VAL A 76 0.55 -2.53 3.25
N ALA A 77 0.33 -3.63 2.53
CA ALA A 77 -0.58 -4.68 2.98
C ALA A 77 -0.21 -6.05 2.43
N ASP A 78 -0.89 -7.09 2.93
CA ASP A 78 -0.89 -8.39 2.26
C ASP A 78 -1.62 -8.29 0.90
N ILE A 79 -1.18 -9.07 -0.09
CA ILE A 79 -1.75 -9.12 -1.43
C ILE A 79 -3.25 -9.47 -1.39
N ALA A 80 -3.69 -10.31 -0.45
CA ALA A 80 -5.10 -10.63 -0.29
C ALA A 80 -5.93 -9.43 0.19
N ILE A 81 -5.34 -8.56 1.01
CA ILE A 81 -6.01 -7.32 1.48
C ILE A 81 -6.15 -6.34 0.31
N HIS A 82 -5.08 -6.13 -0.45
CA HIS A 82 -5.16 -5.28 -1.65
C HIS A 82 -6.15 -5.83 -2.69
N LEU A 83 -6.22 -7.15 -2.84
CA LEU A 83 -7.20 -7.78 -3.72
C LEU A 83 -8.63 -7.55 -3.24
N LEU A 84 -8.89 -7.73 -1.94
CA LEU A 84 -10.21 -7.47 -1.36
C LEU A 84 -10.63 -6.02 -1.56
N GLU A 85 -9.76 -5.06 -1.25
CA GLU A 85 -10.03 -3.63 -1.45
C GLU A 85 -10.36 -3.30 -2.91
N ALA A 86 -9.66 -3.94 -3.85
CA ALA A 86 -9.92 -3.75 -5.28
C ALA A 86 -11.28 -4.34 -5.70
N ILE A 87 -11.67 -5.50 -5.15
CA ILE A 87 -12.98 -6.12 -5.41
C ILE A 87 -14.09 -5.23 -4.85
N GLU A 88 -13.98 -4.80 -3.59
CA GLU A 88 -14.97 -3.94 -2.93
C GLU A 88 -15.13 -2.60 -3.67
N ALA A 89 -14.02 -1.98 -4.09
CA ALA A 89 -14.08 -0.76 -4.90
C ALA A 89 -14.79 -0.97 -6.24
N GLY A 90 -14.50 -2.08 -6.94
CA GLY A 90 -15.15 -2.42 -8.20
C GLY A 90 -16.63 -2.75 -8.05
N GLU A 91 -17.02 -3.45 -6.98
CA GLU A 91 -18.42 -3.74 -6.66
C GLU A 91 -19.21 -2.46 -6.32
N GLN A 92 -18.61 -1.52 -5.59
CA GLN A 92 -19.23 -0.22 -5.30
C GLN A 92 -19.47 0.61 -6.57
N GLU A 93 -18.50 0.62 -7.48
CA GLU A 93 -18.62 1.28 -8.79
C GLU A 93 -19.74 0.63 -9.62
N PHE A 94 -19.81 -0.71 -9.65
CA PHE A 94 -20.85 -1.44 -10.38
C PHE A 94 -22.25 -1.28 -9.77
N ALA A 95 -22.36 -1.26 -8.43
CA ALA A 95 -23.62 -1.13 -7.71
C ALA A 95 -24.17 0.29 -7.69
N SER A 96 -23.34 1.29 -8.03
CA SER A 96 -23.72 2.70 -8.12
C SER A 96 -23.69 3.20 -9.57
N PRO A 97 -24.44 2.59 -10.52
CA PRO A 97 -24.57 3.18 -11.84
C PRO A 97 -25.22 4.55 -11.63
N GLY A 98 -24.50 5.62 -12.01
CA GLY A 98 -24.83 7.00 -11.65
C GLY A 98 -26.34 7.25 -11.69
N ALA A 99 -26.90 7.77 -10.59
CA ALA A 99 -28.32 8.04 -10.52
C ALA A 99 -28.75 8.82 -11.77
N PRO A 100 -29.82 8.42 -12.47
CA PRO A 100 -30.22 9.03 -13.74
C PRO A 100 -30.62 10.52 -13.63
N LEU A 101 -30.60 11.08 -12.42
CA LEU A 101 -30.88 12.47 -12.15
C LEU A 101 -29.55 13.22 -11.95
N ASN A 102 -29.03 13.78 -13.05
CA ASN A 102 -27.99 14.81 -13.02
C ASN A 102 -28.58 16.19 -12.65
N VAL A 103 -29.67 16.21 -11.87
CA VAL A 103 -30.39 17.43 -11.51
C VAL A 103 -29.85 17.91 -10.17
N THR A 104 -29.18 19.06 -10.17
CA THR A 104 -28.83 19.76 -8.95
C THR A 104 -30.13 20.24 -8.28
N ILE A 105 -30.21 20.06 -6.96
CA ILE A 105 -31.39 20.36 -6.12
C ILE A 105 -31.77 21.86 -6.20
N ASP A 106 -30.86 22.71 -6.69
CA ASP A 106 -31.06 24.14 -6.92
C ASP A 106 -31.60 24.50 -8.32
N SER A 107 -31.87 23.52 -9.19
CA SER A 107 -32.51 23.79 -10.47
C SER A 107 -33.96 24.23 -10.24
N PRO A 108 -34.38 25.44 -10.65
CA PRO A 108 -35.75 25.89 -10.43
C PRO A 108 -36.70 24.95 -11.17
N VAL A 109 -37.66 24.39 -10.43
CA VAL A 109 -38.77 23.62 -11.00
C VAL A 109 -39.54 24.57 -11.90
N ALA A 110 -39.46 24.36 -13.22
CA ALA A 110 -40.30 25.09 -14.16
C ALA A 110 -41.77 24.73 -13.88
N GLY A 111 -42.49 25.67 -13.28
CA GLY A 111 -43.93 25.55 -13.04
C GLY A 111 -44.73 25.90 -14.30
N ASP A 112 -45.71 25.04 -14.57
CA ASP A 112 -46.86 25.06 -15.50
C ASP A 112 -46.65 25.46 -16.98
#